data_AF-A0A966VN69-F1
#
_entry.id   AF-A0A966VN69-F1
#
_cell.length_a   1.000
_cell.length_b   1.000
_cell.length_c   1.000
_cell.angle_alpha   90.00
_cell.angle_beta   90.00
_cell.angle_gamma   90.00
#
_symmetry.space_group_name_H-M   'P 1'
#
loop_
_entity.id
_entity.type
_entity.pdbx_description
1 polymer ?
#
loop_
_entity_poly.entity_id
_entity_poly.type
_entity_poly.pdbx_seq_one_letter_code
_entity_poly.pdbx_strand_id
1 'polypeptide(L)'
;ELLVGRLLVEAGAQLHYVGTACPKTAHNRHDAEWLQAKGVQVQFRASLEQDLEAMHHFKPDLAIGTTPVVQKAKEIALPALYFTNLISARPLMGLAGTSSLATTVATAVKGQARFKRMLGFFSPNQATEVSSCS
;
A
#
# COMPACT_ATOMS: atom_id res chain seq x y z
N GLU A 1 -8.85 -3.31 9.55
CA GLU A 1 -8.36 -3.02 8.18
C GLU A 1 -9.48 -2.44 7.31
N LEU A 2 -10.68 -3.04 7.26
CA LEU A 2 -11.77 -2.54 6.39
C LEU A 2 -12.14 -1.07 6.60
N LEU A 3 -12.28 -0.62 7.86
CA LEU A 3 -12.55 0.79 8.15
C LEU A 3 -11.47 1.73 7.59
N VAL A 4 -10.20 1.35 7.69
CA VAL A 4 -9.10 2.12 7.10
C VAL A 4 -9.19 2.11 5.57
N GLY A 5 -9.49 0.95 4.98
CA GLY A 5 -9.78 0.84 3.55
C GLY A 5 -10.89 1.78 3.10
N ARG A 6 -11.99 1.85 3.86
CA ARG A 6 -13.09 2.77 3.61
C ARG A 6 -12.65 4.23 3.68
N LEU A 7 -11.94 4.62 4.74
CA LEU A 7 -11.42 5.98 4.89
C LEU A 7 -10.48 6.38 3.73
N LEU A 8 -9.66 5.44 3.23
CA LEU A 8 -8.83 5.68 2.05
C LEU A 8 -9.67 5.97 0.81
N VAL A 9 -10.71 5.17 0.57
CA VAL A 9 -11.63 5.38 -0.57
C VAL A 9 -12.40 6.68 -0.43
N GLU A 10 -12.91 7.00 0.76
CA GLU A 10 -13.59 8.27 1.05
C GLU A 10 -12.65 9.48 0.91
N ALA A 11 -11.36 9.31 1.17
CA ALA A 11 -10.32 10.32 0.93
C ALA A 11 -9.89 10.43 -0.54
N GLY A 12 -10.49 9.64 -1.45
CA GLY A 12 -10.24 9.69 -2.89
C GLY A 12 -9.18 8.72 -3.40
N ALA A 13 -8.69 7.79 -2.58
CA ALA A 13 -7.79 6.74 -3.05
C ALA A 13 -8.54 5.67 -3.86
N GLN A 14 -7.93 5.20 -4.94
CA GLN A 14 -8.38 3.99 -5.61
C GLN A 14 -7.85 2.76 -4.85
N LEU A 15 -8.73 2.06 -4.16
CA LEU A 15 -8.39 0.84 -3.44
C LEU A 15 -8.80 -0.38 -4.26
N HIS A 16 -7.86 -1.27 -4.57
CA HIS A 16 -8.15 -2.49 -5.32
C HIS A 16 -8.44 -3.70 -4.43
N TYR A 17 -7.73 -3.80 -3.30
CA TYR A 17 -7.76 -4.95 -2.41
C TYR A 17 -7.64 -4.53 -0.95
N VAL A 18 -8.36 -5.23 -0.07
CA VAL A 18 -8.16 -5.15 1.38
C VAL A 18 -8.29 -6.54 2.00
N GLY A 19 -7.21 -6.98 2.65
CA GLY A 19 -7.16 -8.19 3.46
C GLY A 19 -7.40 -7.90 4.94
N THR A 20 -8.02 -8.83 5.65
CA THR A 20 -8.06 -8.84 7.12
C THR A 20 -7.88 -10.25 7.65
N ALA A 21 -7.09 -10.39 8.72
CA ALA A 21 -6.95 -11.66 9.44
C ALA A 21 -8.22 -12.02 10.25
N CYS A 22 -9.11 -11.04 10.47
CA CYS A 22 -10.35 -11.24 11.19
C CYS A 22 -11.37 -12.06 10.37
N PRO A 23 -12.28 -12.80 11.03
CA PRO A 23 -13.41 -13.43 10.36
C PRO A 23 -14.49 -12.42 9.95
N LYS A 24 -15.41 -12.84 9.09
CA LYS A 24 -16.66 -12.12 8.84
C LYS A 24 -17.50 -12.07 10.11
N THR A 25 -17.99 -10.89 10.47
CA THR A 25 -18.86 -10.66 11.63
C THR A 25 -19.93 -9.63 11.30
N ALA A 26 -20.98 -9.53 12.12
CA ALA A 26 -22.01 -8.50 11.91
C ALA A 26 -21.44 -7.07 11.96
N HIS A 27 -20.39 -6.83 12.74
CA HIS A 27 -19.78 -5.50 12.89
C HIS A 27 -19.02 -5.04 11.64
N ASN A 28 -18.36 -5.97 10.94
CA ASN A 28 -17.56 -5.63 9.76
C ASN A 28 -18.31 -5.80 8.43
N ARG A 29 -19.55 -6.31 8.49
CA ARG A 29 -20.40 -6.52 7.31
C ARG A 29 -20.66 -5.23 6.53
N HIS A 30 -21.02 -4.15 7.22
CA HIS A 30 -21.37 -2.89 6.57
C HIS A 30 -20.19 -2.31 5.75
N ASP A 31 -18.99 -2.26 6.34
CA ASP A 31 -17.81 -1.77 5.62
C ASP A 31 -17.40 -2.71 4.49
N ALA A 32 -17.51 -4.03 4.69
CA ALA A 32 -17.22 -5.01 3.64
C ALA A 32 -18.15 -4.84 2.43
N GLU A 33 -19.47 -4.79 2.66
CA GLU A 33 -20.47 -4.60 1.61
C GLU A 33 -20.27 -3.27 0.88
N TRP A 34 -20.01 -2.19 1.62
CA TRP A 34 -19.73 -0.88 1.05
C TRP A 34 -18.49 -0.89 0.15
N LEU A 35 -17.39 -1.51 0.61
CA LEU A 35 -16.15 -1.63 -0.16
C LEU A 35 -16.33 -2.49 -1.40
N GLN A 36 -17.02 -3.63 -1.28
CA GLN A 36 -17.33 -4.50 -2.42
C GLN A 36 -18.20 -3.78 -3.46
N ALA A 37 -19.18 -2.98 -3.03
CA ALA A 37 -19.99 -2.15 -3.92
C ALA A 37 -19.18 -1.06 -4.66
N LYS A 38 -18.00 -0.69 -4.13
CA LYS A 38 -17.02 0.17 -4.80
C LYS A 38 -16.03 -0.59 -5.69
N GLY A 39 -16.21 -1.90 -5.85
CA GLY A 39 -15.34 -2.76 -6.65
C GLY A 39 -14.06 -3.20 -5.94
N VAL A 40 -13.95 -2.98 -4.63
CA VAL A 40 -12.79 -3.42 -3.85
C VAL A 40 -12.89 -4.92 -3.57
N GLN A 41 -11.82 -5.68 -3.84
CA GLN A 41 -11.71 -7.06 -3.40
C GLN A 41 -11.50 -7.12 -1.89
N VAL A 42 -12.47 -7.68 -1.16
CA VAL A 42 -12.41 -7.84 0.30
C VAL A 42 -12.11 -9.30 0.64
N GLN A 43 -10.96 -9.54 1.28
CA GLN A 43 -10.54 -10.87 1.71
C GLN A 43 -10.55 -10.99 3.24
N PHE A 44 -11.38 -11.91 3.75
CA PHE A 44 -11.39 -12.27 5.17
C PHE A 44 -10.51 -13.49 5.41
N ARG A 45 -9.97 -13.61 6.63
CA ARG A 45 -8.93 -14.61 6.95
C ARG A 45 -7.79 -14.59 5.92
N ALA A 46 -7.41 -13.39 5.50
CA ALA A 46 -6.37 -13.19 4.52
C ALA A 46 -5.04 -13.80 5.02
N SER A 47 -4.42 -14.62 4.18
CA SER A 47 -3.06 -15.11 4.40
C SER A 47 -2.04 -14.13 3.80
N LEU A 48 -0.77 -14.29 4.21
CA LEU A 48 0.31 -13.48 3.63
C LEU A 48 0.41 -13.70 2.10
N GLU A 49 0.24 -14.94 1.66
CA GLU A 49 0.33 -15.31 0.24
C GLU A 49 -0.74 -14.59 -0.58
N GLN A 50 -1.96 -14.49 -0.07
CA GLN A 50 -3.06 -13.77 -0.71
C GLN A 50 -2.76 -12.26 -0.81
N ASP A 51 -2.21 -11.67 0.26
CA ASP A 51 -1.83 -10.26 0.26
C ASP A 51 -0.69 -9.98 -0.74
N LEU A 52 0.29 -10.88 -0.85
CA LEU A 52 1.38 -10.77 -1.82
C LEU A 52 0.89 -10.96 -3.25
N GLU A 53 0.01 -11.94 -3.49
CA GLU A 53 -0.61 -12.16 -4.79
C GLU A 53 -1.38 -10.91 -5.25
N ALA A 54 -2.20 -10.33 -4.37
CA ALA A 54 -2.92 -9.09 -4.66
C ALA A 54 -1.95 -7.93 -4.98
N MET A 55 -0.87 -7.79 -4.21
CA MET A 55 0.16 -6.77 -4.49
C MET A 55 0.81 -6.96 -5.86
N HIS A 56 1.15 -8.20 -6.24
CA HIS A 56 1.76 -8.50 -7.53
C HIS A 56 0.78 -8.35 -8.71
N HIS A 57 -0.49 -8.69 -8.49
CA HIS A 57 -1.55 -8.60 -9.49
C HIS A 57 -1.91 -7.13 -9.77
N PHE A 58 -2.22 -6.36 -8.73
CA PHE A 58 -2.69 -4.98 -8.87
C PHE A 58 -1.56 -3.95 -9.07
N LYS A 59 -0.32 -4.28 -8.69
CA LYS A 59 0.86 -3.40 -8.79
C LYS A 59 0.57 -1.97 -8.29
N PRO A 60 0.10 -1.82 -7.03
CA PRO A 60 -0.34 -0.53 -6.53
C PRO A 60 0.80 0.47 -6.41
N ASP A 61 0.47 1.77 -6.45
CA ASP A 61 1.44 2.84 -6.17
C ASP A 61 1.90 2.87 -4.71
N LEU A 62 1.10 2.27 -3.81
CA LEU A 62 1.38 2.15 -2.38
C LEU A 62 0.77 0.85 -1.83
N ALA A 63 1.57 0.04 -1.15
CA ALA A 63 1.08 -1.06 -0.31
C ALA A 63 1.02 -0.65 1.17
N ILE A 64 -0.03 -1.07 1.87
CA ILE A 64 -0.18 -0.84 3.31
C ILE A 64 -0.43 -2.20 3.96
N GLY A 65 0.42 -2.61 4.89
CA GLY A 65 0.32 -3.95 5.45
C GLY A 65 1.17 -4.20 6.68
N THR A 66 1.24 -5.46 7.06
CA THR A 66 2.11 -5.93 8.14
C THR A 66 3.57 -5.97 7.68
N THR A 67 4.47 -6.24 8.63
CA THR A 67 5.91 -6.32 8.36
C THR A 67 6.30 -7.15 7.13
N PRO A 68 5.84 -8.40 6.97
CA PRO A 68 6.23 -9.22 5.81
C PRO A 68 5.77 -8.63 4.47
N VAL A 69 4.57 -8.04 4.40
CA VAL A 69 4.08 -7.38 3.18
C VAL A 69 4.95 -6.17 2.82
N VAL A 70 5.27 -5.33 3.81
CA VAL A 70 6.11 -4.13 3.60
C VAL A 70 7.53 -4.50 3.18
N GLN A 71 8.10 -5.55 3.76
CA GLN A 71 9.42 -6.06 3.35
C GLN A 71 9.40 -6.51 1.89
N LYS A 72 8.43 -7.33 1.50
CA LYS A 72 8.29 -7.80 0.12
C LYS A 72 8.03 -6.68 -0.88
N ALA A 73 7.20 -5.70 -0.54
CA ALA A 73 7.00 -4.52 -1.37
C ALA A 73 8.33 -3.77 -1.62
N LYS A 74 9.14 -3.58 -0.58
CA LYS A 74 10.44 -2.90 -0.68
C LYS A 74 11.46 -3.66 -1.52
N GLU A 75 11.50 -4.99 -1.43
CA GLU A 75 12.36 -5.84 -2.28
C GLU A 75 12.11 -5.61 -3.77
N ILE A 76 10.86 -5.37 -4.17
CA ILE A 76 10.45 -5.13 -5.56
C ILE A 76 10.26 -3.65 -5.92
N ALA A 77 10.80 -2.74 -5.11
CA ALA A 77 10.72 -1.31 -5.36
C ALA A 77 9.35 -0.63 -5.25
N LEU A 78 8.40 -1.30 -4.60
CA LEU A 78 7.06 -0.78 -4.40
C LEU A 78 7.00 0.02 -3.08
N PRO A 79 6.52 1.29 -3.10
CA PRO A 79 6.35 2.09 -1.89
C PRO A 79 5.41 1.39 -0.91
N ALA A 80 5.79 1.34 0.36
CA ALA A 80 4.97 0.66 1.36
C ALA A 80 5.00 1.33 2.75
N LEU A 81 3.87 1.24 3.45
CA LEU A 81 3.70 1.71 4.82
C LEU A 81 3.25 0.56 5.74
N TYR A 82 3.79 0.53 6.94
CA TYR A 82 3.28 -0.35 7.98
C TYR A 82 1.89 0.12 8.42
N PHE A 83 0.94 -0.81 8.52
CA PHE A 83 -0.43 -0.51 8.92
C PHE A 83 -0.49 0.18 10.29
N THR A 84 0.34 -0.26 11.24
CA THR A 84 0.47 0.33 12.58
C THR A 84 0.92 1.79 12.53
N ASN A 85 1.83 2.14 11.62
CA ASN A 85 2.27 3.54 11.45
C ASN A 85 1.12 4.41 10.93
N LEU A 86 0.33 3.89 10.00
CA LEU A 86 -0.82 4.60 9.45
C LEU A 86 -1.87 4.88 10.53
N ILE A 87 -2.24 3.88 11.33
CA ILE A 87 -3.27 4.06 12.38
C ILE A 87 -2.76 4.85 13.59
N SER A 88 -1.44 4.95 13.75
CA SER A 88 -0.84 5.74 14.83
C SER A 88 -0.86 7.25 14.56
N ALA A 89 -1.11 7.67 13.30
CA ALA A 89 -1.36 9.06 12.96
C ALA A 89 -2.73 9.49 13.51
N ARG A 90 -2.74 10.21 14.64
CA ARG A 90 -3.97 10.63 15.33
C ARG A 90 -4.43 12.04 14.94
N PRO A 91 -5.75 12.33 15.02
CA PRO A 91 -6.87 11.37 15.15
C PRO A 91 -7.20 10.74 13.79
N LEU A 92 -7.80 9.54 13.72
CA LEU A 92 -8.29 8.93 12.46
C LEU A 92 -9.76 9.28 12.15
N MET A 93 -10.49 9.78 13.15
CA MET A 93 -11.93 10.02 13.10
C MET A 93 -12.22 11.52 13.03
N GLY A 94 -13.24 11.91 12.26
CA GLY A 94 -13.63 13.30 12.03
C GLY A 94 -12.79 14.01 10.96
N LEU A 95 -13.11 15.28 10.67
CA LEU A 95 -12.48 16.07 9.60
C LEU A 95 -10.94 16.14 9.71
N ALA A 96 -10.42 16.18 10.94
CA ALA A 96 -8.98 16.19 11.21
C ALA A 96 -8.28 14.87 10.89
N GLY A 97 -9.01 13.74 10.88
CA GLY A 97 -8.42 12.43 10.63
C GLY A 97 -8.36 12.02 9.18
N THR A 98 -9.36 12.41 8.39
CA THR A 98 -9.32 12.22 6.94
C THR A 98 -8.15 13.00 6.32
N SER A 99 -7.86 14.21 6.81
CA SER A 99 -6.74 15.02 6.31
C SER A 99 -5.36 14.47 6.72
N SER A 100 -5.22 13.95 7.94
CA SER A 100 -3.98 13.32 8.43
C SER A 100 -3.63 12.04 7.66
N LEU A 101 -4.65 11.20 7.40
CA LEU A 101 -4.48 9.96 6.65
C LEU A 101 -4.13 10.23 5.18
N ALA A 102 -4.82 11.18 4.54
CA ALA A 102 -4.51 11.61 3.18
C ALA A 102 -3.07 12.17 3.07
N THR A 103 -2.62 12.95 4.05
CA THR A 103 -1.26 13.51 4.06
C THR A 103 -0.18 12.44 4.20
N THR A 104 -0.41 11.44 5.07
CA THR A 104 0.51 10.31 5.28
C THR A 104 0.65 9.47 4.02
N VAL A 105 -0.49 9.16 3.37
CA VAL A 105 -0.52 8.44 2.09
C VAL A 105 0.16 9.24 0.99
N ALA A 106 -0.17 10.52 0.83
CA ALA A 106 0.44 11.38 -0.18
C ALA A 106 1.96 11.51 -0.01
N THR A 107 2.45 11.56 1.23
CA THR A 107 3.88 11.60 1.53
C THR A 107 4.57 10.30 1.13
N ALA A 108 3.96 9.15 1.42
CA ALA A 108 4.51 7.85 1.03
C ALA A 108 4.55 7.67 -0.50
N VAL A 109 3.50 8.09 -1.21
CA VAL A 109 3.45 8.06 -2.68
C VAL A 109 4.49 9.00 -3.30
N LYS A 110 4.64 10.24 -2.78
CA LYS A 110 5.68 11.18 -3.27
C LYS A 110 7.10 10.64 -3.11
N GLY A 111 7.34 9.75 -2.13
CA GLY A 111 8.61 9.03 -1.97
C GLY A 111 8.96 8.09 -3.12
N GLN A 112 7.99 7.62 -3.89
CA GLN A 112 8.17 6.64 -4.99
C GLN A 112 9.14 7.15 -6.06
N ALA A 113 9.04 8.41 -6.48
CA ALA A 113 9.93 8.99 -7.49
C ALA A 113 11.40 9.05 -7.00
N ARG A 114 11.61 9.29 -5.71
CA ARG A 114 12.95 9.26 -5.10
C ARG A 114 13.49 7.83 -5.02
N PHE A 115 12.63 6.86 -4.69
CA PHE A 115 13.02 5.44 -4.61
C PHE A 115 13.39 4.86 -5.98
N LYS A 116 12.59 5.13 -7.02
CA LYS A 116 12.89 4.72 -8.41
C LYS A 116 14.23 5.29 -8.91
N ARG A 117 14.53 6.56 -8.60
CA ARG A 117 15.85 7.16 -8.91
C ARG A 117 17.01 6.47 -8.20
N MET A 118 16.83 6.14 -6.92
CA MET A 118 17.85 5.44 -6.13
C MET A 118 18.13 4.04 -6.70
N LEU A 119 17.10 3.28 -7.07
CA LEU A 119 17.30 1.96 -7.69
C LEU A 119 17.95 2.04 -9.06
N GLY A 120 17.60 3.05 -9.86
CA GLY A 120 18.29 3.31 -11.13
C GLY A 120 19.79 3.59 -10.94
N PHE A 121 20.17 4.26 -9.84
CA PHE A 121 21.57 4.49 -9.49
C PHE A 121 22.33 3.22 -9.09
N PHE A 122 21.67 2.29 -8.39
CA PHE A 122 22.28 1.02 -7.95
C PHE A 122 22.07 -0.15 -8.94
N SER A 123 21.45 0.09 -10.09
CA SER A 123 21.29 -0.92 -11.15
C SER A 123 22.61 -1.07 -11.92
N PRO A 124 23.16 -2.28 -12.07
CA PRO A 124 24.43 -2.49 -12.77
C PRO A 124 24.23 -2.35 -14.28
N ASN A 125 24.36 -1.12 -14.79
CA ASN A 125 24.66 -0.86 -16.19
C ASN A 125 25.32 0.51 -16.34
N GLN A 126 26.60 0.56 -15.98
CA GLN A 126 27.57 1.38 -16.70
C GLN A 126 28.69 0.43 -17.10
N ALA A 127 28.49 -0.29 -18.21
CA ALA A 127 29.62 -0.82 -18.96
C ALA A 127 30.43 0.40 -19.41
N THR A 128 31.51 0.69 -18.69
CA THR A 128 32.56 1.58 -19.14
C THR A 128 33.12 0.99 -20.43
N GLU A 129 32.71 1.53 -21.58
CA GLU A 129 33.41 1.33 -22.84
C GLU A 129 34.85 1.81 -22.66
N VAL A 130 35.76 0.85 -22.55
CA VAL A 130 37.19 1.09 -22.70
C VAL A 130 37.42 1.35 -24.18
N SER A 131 37.39 2.62 -24.57
CA SER A 131 37.85 3.05 -25.90
C SER A 131 39.36 2.86 -25.95
N SER A 132 39.80 1.70 -26.46
CA SER A 132 41.18 1.41 -26.83
C SER A 132 41.61 2.37 -27.94
N CYS A 133 42.48 3.32 -27.60
CA CYS A 133 43.21 4.12 -28.57
C CYS A 133 44.19 3.20 -29.30
N SER A 134 44.04 3.07 -30.62
CA SER A 134 45.03 2.50 -31.55
C SER A 134 45.44 3.58 -32.52
#